data_AF-A0A1I3JJG1-F1
#
_entry.id   AF-A0A1I3JJG1-F1
#
_cell.length_a   1.000
_cell.length_b   1.000
_cell.length_c   1.000
_cell.angle_alpha   90.00
_cell.angle_beta   90.00
_cell.angle_gamma   90.00
#
_symmetry.space_group_name_H-M   'P 1'
#
loop_
_entity.id
_entity.type
_entity.pdbx_description
1 polymer ?
#
loop_
_entity_poly.entity_id
_entity_poly.type
_entity_poly.pdbx_seq_one_letter_code
_entity_poly.pdbx_strand_id
1 'polypeptide(L)'
;MLSRRAFLGLSAATAVTAGTAPLWPGFPQAAATPATFALDLVNSSGSGTVYAYVTGFAPDNRLVLLAADGSPYYPSSPSSTLTPLPVDCAIPVGSGRRVTVPRMYGARIYVVTGSKLDFFLNPGPALVHPSFLNTSDPNYGRNWSFAEFTFNDVQLFANISYVDFVGLPLGIALTSSAGTQSVQGLPAGSVDAVASALSGQGGAWPQLIQNGPDGRPLRVLSAHHKASQFAGYLDGYIDQVWQKYSSQTLTVDPQNGTGPFTGRVTNGVLTFNNGETFSKPSTADVWSCDSGPFAIAAGASNARKAIIPRLAAALNRTTLLANPNQPTGENPAQFYQNAQTNHYARVVHSRLPGNRGYAFPYDDVTPGPDFSGSVFAGDPQVLTVTVRATHA
;
A
#
# COMPACT_ATOMS: atom_id res chain seq x y z
N MET A 1 -2.70 9.85 -18.65
CA MET A 1 -2.61 8.56 -17.91
C MET A 1 -2.46 8.91 -16.44
N LEU A 2 -3.48 8.68 -15.63
CA LEU A 2 -3.39 8.88 -14.18
C LEU A 2 -2.42 7.81 -13.65
N SER A 3 -1.20 8.21 -13.28
CA SER A 3 -0.19 7.25 -12.79
C SER A 3 -0.58 6.75 -11.39
N ARG A 4 -0.19 5.52 -11.05
CA ARG A 4 -0.31 4.86 -9.73
C ARG A 4 -0.09 5.77 -8.50
N ARG A 5 0.69 6.85 -8.64
CA ARG A 5 0.93 7.85 -7.59
C ARG A 5 -0.32 8.63 -7.16
N ALA A 6 -1.31 8.76 -8.04
CA ALA A 6 -2.60 9.31 -7.68
C ALA A 6 -3.40 8.31 -6.84
N PHE A 7 -3.41 7.02 -7.18
CA PHE A 7 -4.36 6.06 -6.62
C PHE A 7 -4.07 5.60 -5.19
N LEU A 8 -2.81 5.30 -4.82
CA LEU A 8 -2.47 4.96 -3.42
C LEU A 8 -2.49 6.18 -2.49
N GLY A 9 -2.31 7.40 -3.05
CA GLY A 9 -2.63 8.64 -2.34
C GLY A 9 -4.13 8.92 -2.27
N LEU A 10 -4.93 8.46 -3.25
CA LEU A 10 -6.37 8.73 -3.37
C LEU A 10 -7.27 7.72 -2.65
N SER A 11 -6.82 6.51 -2.34
CA SER A 11 -7.60 5.58 -1.52
C SER A 11 -7.62 6.00 -0.04
N ALA A 12 -6.66 6.81 0.42
CA ALA A 12 -6.71 7.49 1.72
C ALA A 12 -7.10 8.98 1.64
N ALA A 13 -6.85 9.64 0.51
CA ALA A 13 -7.27 11.00 0.24
C ALA A 13 -8.10 11.06 -1.03
N THR A 14 -9.37 10.63 -0.94
CA THR A 14 -10.41 11.06 -1.88
C THR A 14 -10.18 12.53 -2.19
N ALA A 15 -10.06 12.86 -3.48
CA ALA A 15 -9.88 14.21 -3.98
C ALA A 15 -10.79 15.17 -3.20
N VAL A 16 -10.19 15.94 -2.28
CA VAL A 16 -10.81 17.15 -1.77
C VAL A 16 -10.67 18.17 -2.89
N THR A 17 -11.50 18.02 -3.93
CA THR A 17 -12.07 19.24 -4.52
C THR A 17 -12.68 19.99 -3.35
N ALA A 18 -12.27 21.24 -3.15
CA ALA A 18 -12.88 22.11 -2.16
C ALA A 18 -14.41 22.09 -2.35
N GLY A 19 -15.09 21.34 -1.49
CA GLY A 19 -16.51 20.96 -1.66
C GLY A 19 -16.70 19.44 -1.68
N THR A 20 -17.16 18.90 -0.55
CA THR A 20 -17.58 17.49 -0.31
C THR A 20 -16.47 16.50 0.09
N ALA A 21 -15.87 16.73 1.25
CA ALA A 21 -15.32 15.63 2.04
C ALA A 21 -16.45 14.62 2.35
N PRO A 22 -16.22 13.29 2.31
CA PRO A 22 -17.19 12.35 2.85
C PRO A 22 -17.35 12.69 4.34
N LEU A 23 -18.55 13.14 4.69
CA LEU A 23 -18.94 13.42 6.07
C LEU A 23 -18.95 12.07 6.81
N TRP A 24 -17.85 11.74 7.47
CA TRP A 24 -17.90 10.76 8.55
C TRP A 24 -18.77 11.38 9.66
N PRO A 25 -19.90 10.76 10.03
CA PRO A 25 -20.75 11.32 11.08
C PRO A 25 -20.00 11.20 12.41
N GLY A 26 -19.72 12.35 13.05
CA GLY A 26 -19.43 12.39 14.49
C GLY A 26 -18.17 13.11 14.97
N PHE A 27 -17.41 13.84 14.15
CA PHE A 27 -16.29 14.63 14.67
C PHE A 27 -16.71 16.07 15.00
N PRO A 28 -16.46 16.58 16.23
CA PRO A 28 -16.50 18.02 16.46
C PRO A 28 -15.54 18.71 15.50
N GLN A 29 -15.86 19.92 15.07
CA GLN A 29 -15.02 20.75 14.20
C GLN A 29 -13.60 20.81 14.78
N ALA A 30 -12.69 20.01 14.22
CA ALA A 30 -11.32 19.96 14.68
C ALA A 30 -10.68 21.34 14.41
N ALA A 31 -9.95 21.87 15.40
CA ALA A 31 -9.01 22.94 15.13
C ALA A 31 -8.08 22.50 13.98
N ALA A 32 -7.62 23.44 13.16
CA ALA A 32 -6.61 23.12 12.14
C ALA A 32 -5.47 22.34 12.80
N THR A 33 -4.96 21.31 12.12
CA THR A 33 -3.80 20.57 12.59
C THR A 33 -2.65 21.51 12.96
N PRO A 34 -1.70 21.13 13.83
CA PRO A 34 -0.49 21.94 14.03
C PRO A 34 0.29 22.12 12.72
N ALA A 35 1.22 23.08 12.67
CA ALA A 35 2.07 23.29 11.50
C ALA A 35 3.10 22.14 11.30
N THR A 36 3.40 21.43 12.38
CA THR A 36 4.36 20.32 12.43
C THR A 36 3.89 19.23 13.38
N PHE A 37 4.33 17.98 13.18
CA PHE A 37 4.25 16.92 14.19
C PHE A 37 5.65 16.40 14.54
N ALA A 38 5.79 15.68 15.66
CA ALA A 38 7.04 15.00 16.01
C ALA A 38 7.07 13.58 15.42
N LEU A 39 8.13 13.26 14.69
CA LEU A 39 8.40 11.91 14.20
C LEU A 39 9.46 11.24 15.08
N ASP A 40 9.10 10.15 15.73
CA ASP A 40 10.00 9.27 16.46
C ASP A 40 10.41 8.09 15.59
N LEU A 41 11.71 7.92 15.39
CA LEU A 41 12.31 6.78 14.73
C LEU A 41 12.91 5.87 15.80
N VAL A 42 12.43 4.63 15.89
CA VAL A 42 12.88 3.65 16.88
C VAL A 42 13.61 2.53 16.18
N ASN A 43 14.85 2.26 16.61
CA ASN A 43 15.66 1.18 16.05
C ASN A 43 15.59 -0.07 16.93
N SER A 44 14.81 -1.05 16.50
CA SER A 44 14.74 -2.41 17.06
C SER A 44 15.21 -3.44 16.02
N SER A 45 16.06 -3.03 15.08
CA SER A 45 16.52 -3.88 13.96
C SER A 45 17.63 -4.85 14.33
N GLY A 46 18.34 -4.60 15.43
CA GLY A 46 19.56 -5.34 15.78
C GLY A 46 20.78 -5.00 14.90
N SER A 47 20.62 -4.21 13.82
CA SER A 47 21.70 -3.91 12.87
C SER A 47 22.76 -2.93 13.41
N GLY A 48 22.49 -2.23 14.51
CA GLY A 48 23.37 -1.16 15.05
C GLY A 48 23.45 0.12 14.20
N THR A 49 23.15 0.06 12.90
CA THR A 49 23.17 1.20 11.97
C THR A 49 21.88 1.27 11.18
N VAL A 50 21.12 2.35 11.40
CA VAL A 50 19.87 2.66 10.67
C VAL A 50 19.90 4.12 10.24
N TYR A 51 19.53 4.38 8.98
CA TYR A 51 19.28 5.72 8.44
C TYR A 51 17.83 5.85 8.01
N ALA A 52 17.27 7.06 8.17
CA ALA A 52 15.95 7.40 7.67
C ALA A 52 16.00 8.58 6.70
N TYR A 53 15.01 8.68 5.84
CA TYR A 53 14.81 9.80 4.92
C TYR A 53 13.33 10.15 4.86
N VAL A 54 13.00 11.42 5.07
CA VAL A 54 11.63 11.93 5.00
C VAL A 54 11.52 12.82 3.77
N THR A 55 10.60 12.50 2.86
CA THR A 55 10.41 13.24 1.61
C THR A 55 8.94 13.29 1.21
N GLY A 56 8.52 14.33 0.51
CA GLY A 56 7.18 14.47 -0.05
C GLY A 56 7.07 15.77 -0.84
N PHE A 57 5.86 16.31 -0.89
CA PHE A 57 5.59 17.63 -1.46
C PHE A 57 5.04 18.57 -0.39
N ALA A 58 5.61 19.77 -0.30
CA ALA A 58 5.07 20.83 0.54
C ALA A 58 3.71 21.31 0.01
N PRO A 59 2.87 22.02 0.81
CA PRO A 59 1.55 22.47 0.37
C PRO A 59 1.55 23.35 -0.89
N ASP A 60 2.67 23.99 -1.20
CA ASP A 60 2.89 24.79 -2.43
C ASP A 60 3.35 23.94 -3.63
N ASN A 61 3.26 22.62 -3.55
CA ASN A 61 3.66 21.61 -4.55
C ASN A 61 5.17 21.50 -4.80
N ARG A 62 6.04 22.13 -3.99
CA ARG A 62 7.49 21.92 -4.12
C ARG A 62 7.92 20.59 -3.53
N LEU A 63 8.81 19.87 -4.23
CA LEU A 63 9.52 18.72 -3.67
C LEU A 63 10.27 19.15 -2.41
N VAL A 64 10.12 18.37 -1.34
CA VAL A 64 10.80 18.61 -0.06
C VAL A 64 11.38 17.30 0.48
N LEU A 65 12.56 17.41 1.09
CA LEU A 65 13.17 16.39 1.93
C LEU A 65 13.50 17.01 3.29
N LEU A 66 13.64 16.21 4.34
CA LEU A 66 14.25 16.69 5.58
C LEU A 66 15.76 16.45 5.54
N ALA A 67 16.54 17.47 5.88
CA ALA A 67 17.97 17.32 6.16
C ALA A 67 18.19 16.53 7.47
N ALA A 68 19.43 16.13 7.74
CA ALA A 68 19.79 15.32 8.90
C ALA A 68 19.40 15.94 10.27
N ASP A 69 19.33 17.28 10.32
CA ASP A 69 18.92 18.06 11.50
C ASP A 69 17.39 18.21 11.64
N GLY A 70 16.62 17.78 10.64
CA GLY A 70 15.16 17.90 10.57
C GLY A 70 14.67 19.18 9.86
N SER A 71 15.57 20.03 9.35
CA SER A 71 15.18 21.21 8.58
C SER A 71 14.68 20.83 7.18
N PRO A 72 13.67 21.52 6.62
CA PRO A 72 13.18 21.26 5.28
C PRO A 72 14.18 21.72 4.22
N TYR A 73 14.53 20.82 3.31
CA TYR A 73 15.38 21.04 2.15
C TYR A 73 14.56 20.96 0.86
N TYR A 74 14.64 22.02 0.05
CA TYR A 74 13.98 22.13 -1.25
C TYR A 74 15.04 22.09 -2.36
N PRO A 75 15.24 20.96 -3.05
CA PRO A 75 16.24 20.87 -4.11
C PRO A 75 15.88 21.78 -5.29
N SER A 76 16.91 22.28 -6.00
CA SER A 76 16.73 22.93 -7.29
C SER A 76 16.54 21.90 -8.40
N SER A 77 15.94 22.32 -9.53
CA SER A 77 15.86 21.47 -10.72
C SER A 77 17.27 21.22 -11.29
N PRO A 78 17.73 19.96 -11.41
CA PRO A 78 18.97 19.68 -12.12
C PRO A 78 18.79 19.87 -13.64
N SER A 79 19.90 19.97 -14.36
CA SER A 79 19.91 20.01 -15.83
C SER A 79 19.78 18.63 -16.49
N SER A 80 20.18 17.56 -15.78
CA SER A 80 20.22 16.19 -16.29
C SER A 80 19.40 15.25 -15.41
N THR A 81 18.93 14.15 -16.00
CA THR A 81 18.30 13.05 -15.26
C THR A 81 19.32 12.29 -14.43
N LEU A 82 18.84 11.59 -13.39
CA LEU A 82 19.67 10.80 -12.47
C LEU A 82 20.83 11.60 -11.87
N THR A 83 20.64 12.90 -11.63
CA THR A 83 21.62 13.75 -10.96
C THR A 83 21.64 13.40 -9.47
N PRO A 84 22.77 13.08 -8.83
CA PRO A 84 22.81 12.78 -7.40
C PRO A 84 22.20 13.90 -6.55
N LEU A 85 21.46 13.54 -5.49
CA LEU A 85 20.94 14.50 -4.55
C LEU A 85 22.11 15.28 -3.91
N PRO A 86 22.18 16.61 -4.06
CA PRO A 86 23.39 17.36 -3.70
C PRO A 86 23.55 17.60 -2.18
N VAL A 87 22.47 17.42 -1.41
CA VAL A 87 22.48 17.50 0.06
C VAL A 87 22.21 16.11 0.61
N ASP A 88 23.04 15.68 1.55
CA ASP A 88 22.81 14.42 2.27
C ASP A 88 21.66 14.58 3.28
N CYS A 89 20.51 14.02 2.91
CA CYS A 89 19.29 14.01 3.73
C CYS A 89 19.18 12.78 4.65
N ALA A 90 20.26 12.02 4.85
CA ALA A 90 20.23 10.87 5.76
C ALA A 90 20.10 11.34 7.21
N ILE A 91 19.04 10.92 7.89
CA ILE A 91 18.84 11.10 9.32
C ILE A 91 19.41 9.86 10.04
N PRO A 92 20.52 9.95 10.77
CA PRO A 92 21.04 8.83 11.56
C PRO A 92 20.08 8.52 12.71
N VAL A 93 19.62 7.27 12.81
CA VAL A 93 18.63 6.89 13.83
C VAL A 93 19.30 6.47 15.16
N GLY A 94 20.48 5.86 15.12
CA GLY A 94 21.12 5.34 16.34
C GLY A 94 20.21 4.32 17.06
N SER A 95 20.05 4.46 18.38
CA SER A 95 19.04 3.72 19.16
C SER A 95 17.63 4.32 19.05
N GLY A 96 17.53 5.60 18.70
CA GLY A 96 16.29 6.30 18.40
C GLY A 96 16.54 7.77 18.10
N ARG A 97 15.67 8.38 17.28
CA ARG A 97 15.82 9.78 16.84
C ARG A 97 14.46 10.43 16.68
N ARG A 98 14.30 11.62 17.27
CA ARG A 98 13.15 12.50 17.04
C ARG A 98 13.49 13.58 16.02
N VAL A 99 12.60 13.81 15.06
CA VAL A 99 12.66 14.95 14.13
C VAL A 99 11.29 15.63 14.03
N THR A 100 11.28 16.93 13.72
CA THR A 100 10.06 17.70 13.51
C THR A 100 9.70 17.68 12.03
N VAL A 101 8.46 17.34 11.70
CA VAL A 101 8.01 17.17 10.31
C VAL A 101 6.92 18.21 9.99
N PRO A 102 7.12 19.07 8.98
CA PRO A 102 6.10 20.01 8.53
C PRO A 102 5.01 19.32 7.70
N ARG A 103 3.94 20.05 7.40
CA ARG A 103 2.90 19.61 6.44
C ARG A 103 3.53 19.23 5.10
N MET A 104 3.16 18.05 4.61
CA MET A 104 3.53 17.54 3.30
C MET A 104 2.60 16.41 2.88
N TYR A 105 2.44 16.22 1.58
CA TYR A 105 1.61 15.16 1.00
C TYR A 105 2.42 14.28 0.05
N GLY A 106 1.87 13.10 -0.27
CA GLY A 106 2.58 12.10 -1.07
C GLY A 106 3.91 11.70 -0.44
N ALA A 107 3.97 11.70 0.90
CA ALA A 107 5.20 11.65 1.64
C ALA A 107 5.58 10.21 2.02
N ARG A 108 6.89 9.98 2.13
CA ARG A 108 7.49 8.70 2.49
C ARG A 108 8.55 8.89 3.57
N ILE A 109 8.56 7.96 4.50
CA ILE A 109 9.60 7.78 5.51
C ILE A 109 10.34 6.51 5.11
N TYR A 110 11.43 6.65 4.34
CA TYR A 110 12.30 5.53 4.02
C TYR A 110 13.18 5.21 5.23
N VAL A 111 13.42 3.93 5.46
CA VAL A 111 14.39 3.44 6.45
C VAL A 111 15.26 2.37 5.82
N VAL A 112 16.55 2.38 6.14
CA VAL A 112 17.56 1.45 5.61
C VAL A 112 18.51 1.01 6.73
N THR A 113 18.95 -0.24 6.69
CA THR A 113 19.94 -0.81 7.62
C THR A 113 21.30 -0.96 6.94
N GLY A 114 22.38 -0.90 7.74
CA GLY A 114 23.76 -1.13 7.29
C GLY A 114 24.40 0.05 6.55
N SER A 115 23.78 0.56 5.49
CA SER A 115 24.29 1.68 4.70
C SER A 115 23.21 2.71 4.36
N LYS A 116 23.60 3.92 3.97
CA LYS A 116 22.69 4.98 3.47
C LYS A 116 21.94 4.52 2.20
N LEU A 117 20.92 5.26 1.78
CA LEU A 117 20.31 5.17 0.44
C LEU A 117 20.88 6.26 -0.48
N ASP A 118 20.96 5.95 -1.78
CA ASP A 118 21.38 6.89 -2.82
C ASP A 118 20.13 7.44 -3.52
N PHE A 119 19.90 8.75 -3.39
CA PHE A 119 18.81 9.45 -4.06
C PHE A 119 19.31 10.25 -5.25
N PHE A 120 18.47 10.35 -6.28
CA PHE A 120 18.75 11.13 -7.47
C PHE A 120 17.58 12.06 -7.80
N LEU A 121 17.86 13.06 -8.63
CA LEU A 121 16.91 14.04 -9.13
C LEU A 121 16.86 14.00 -10.65
N ASN A 122 15.65 14.14 -11.18
CA ASN A 122 15.38 14.48 -12.58
C ASN A 122 14.95 15.95 -12.70
N PRO A 123 15.03 16.56 -13.90
CA PRO A 123 14.52 17.92 -14.12
C PRO A 123 13.05 18.05 -13.71
N GLY A 124 12.68 19.19 -13.09
CA GLY A 124 11.37 19.40 -12.49
C GLY A 124 11.42 20.37 -11.31
N PRO A 125 12.17 20.09 -10.22
CA PRO A 125 12.87 18.85 -9.83
C PRO A 125 11.92 17.70 -9.51
N ALA A 126 12.34 16.46 -9.77
CA ALA A 126 11.60 15.25 -9.39
C ALA A 126 12.52 14.23 -8.72
N LEU A 127 12.14 13.77 -7.52
CA LEU A 127 12.90 12.75 -6.79
C LEU A 127 12.76 11.38 -7.48
N VAL A 128 13.91 10.77 -7.75
CA VAL A 128 14.01 9.38 -8.17
C VAL A 128 14.06 8.54 -6.91
N HIS A 129 12.97 7.83 -6.64
CA HIS A 129 12.87 6.93 -5.49
C HIS A 129 13.65 5.63 -5.73
N PRO A 130 14.14 4.97 -4.66
CA PRO A 130 14.79 3.67 -4.74
C PRO A 130 13.93 2.65 -5.50
N SER A 131 14.55 1.94 -6.46
CA SER A 131 13.88 0.87 -7.20
C SER A 131 14.27 -0.51 -6.68
N PHE A 132 13.27 -1.30 -6.31
CA PHE A 132 13.42 -2.73 -6.01
C PHE A 132 13.24 -3.63 -7.26
N LEU A 133 12.91 -3.04 -8.41
CA LEU A 133 12.68 -3.76 -9.67
C LEU A 133 13.85 -3.64 -10.65
N ASN A 134 14.56 -2.52 -10.62
CA ASN A 134 15.70 -2.28 -11.48
C ASN A 134 16.97 -2.82 -10.82
N THR A 135 17.52 -3.91 -11.35
CA THR A 135 18.75 -4.54 -10.83
C THR A 135 19.98 -3.64 -10.90
N SER A 136 19.95 -2.60 -11.75
CA SER A 136 21.01 -1.60 -11.85
C SER A 136 20.82 -0.41 -10.91
N ASP A 137 19.75 -0.36 -10.12
CA ASP A 137 19.57 0.67 -9.10
C ASP A 137 20.59 0.47 -7.96
N PRO A 138 21.30 1.52 -7.52
CA PRO A 138 22.30 1.39 -6.46
C PRO A 138 21.71 0.95 -5.10
N ASN A 139 20.40 1.08 -4.93
CA ASN A 139 19.68 0.65 -3.74
C ASN A 139 19.05 -0.75 -3.87
N TYR A 140 19.18 -1.42 -5.02
CA TYR A 140 18.55 -2.71 -5.28
C TYR A 140 18.98 -3.78 -4.26
N GLY A 141 20.26 -3.81 -3.90
CA GLY A 141 20.82 -4.73 -2.92
C GLY A 141 20.74 -4.27 -1.45
N ARG A 142 20.17 -3.08 -1.18
CA ARG A 142 20.10 -2.52 0.19
C ARG A 142 18.84 -2.98 0.91
N ASN A 143 18.94 -3.18 2.23
CA ASN A 143 17.82 -3.61 3.07
C ASN A 143 17.04 -2.40 3.59
N TRP A 144 16.00 -2.02 2.86
CA TRP A 144 15.16 -0.87 3.14
C TRP A 144 13.67 -1.18 3.03
N SER A 145 12.87 -0.33 3.65
CA SER A 145 11.41 -0.27 3.53
C SER A 145 10.95 1.17 3.72
N PHE A 146 9.65 1.42 3.64
CA PHE A 146 9.09 2.75 3.84
C PHE A 146 7.70 2.71 4.48
N ALA A 147 7.39 3.74 5.24
CA ALA A 147 6.03 4.12 5.60
C ALA A 147 5.58 5.32 4.75
N GLU A 148 4.28 5.46 4.54
CA GLU A 148 3.68 6.57 3.79
C GLU A 148 2.89 7.47 4.73
N PHE A 149 2.83 8.76 4.43
CA PHE A 149 1.92 9.66 5.12
C PHE A 149 1.47 10.85 4.27
N THR A 150 0.37 11.46 4.71
CA THR A 150 -0.06 12.79 4.29
C THR A 150 -0.40 13.59 5.54
N PHE A 151 0.19 14.78 5.66
CA PHE A 151 -0.07 15.71 6.73
C PHE A 151 -0.52 17.05 6.15
N ASN A 152 -1.79 17.37 6.38
CA ASN A 152 -2.46 18.58 5.85
C ASN A 152 -3.23 19.29 6.96
N ASP A 153 -4.04 20.28 6.61
CA ASP A 153 -4.77 21.13 7.55
C ASP A 153 -5.90 20.39 8.30
N VAL A 154 -6.27 19.19 7.84
CA VAL A 154 -7.36 18.37 8.37
C VAL A 154 -6.83 17.25 9.26
N GLN A 155 -5.77 16.55 8.83
CA GLN A 155 -5.24 15.40 9.56
C GLN A 155 -3.79 15.04 9.18
N LEU A 156 -3.16 14.25 10.04
CA LEU A 156 -2.11 13.31 9.67
C LEU A 156 -2.75 11.95 9.42
N PHE A 157 -2.52 11.38 8.24
CA PHE A 157 -2.80 9.98 7.92
C PHE A 157 -1.48 9.30 7.59
N ALA A 158 -1.20 8.14 8.18
CA ALA A 158 0.01 7.36 7.91
C ALA A 158 -0.30 5.86 7.78
N ASN A 159 0.45 5.16 6.94
CA ASN A 159 0.28 3.73 6.70
C ASN A 159 1.60 3.01 6.42
N ILE A 160 1.60 1.70 6.68
CA ILE A 160 2.58 0.75 6.15
C ILE A 160 1.86 -0.18 5.17
N SER A 161 2.57 -0.59 4.11
CA SER A 161 1.97 -1.35 3.01
C SER A 161 2.93 -2.43 2.50
N TYR A 162 2.36 -3.56 2.13
CA TYR A 162 3.01 -4.70 1.48
C TYR A 162 2.46 -4.91 0.06
N VAL A 163 1.80 -3.90 -0.51
CA VAL A 163 1.32 -3.91 -1.90
C VAL A 163 2.46 -4.15 -2.87
N ASP A 164 3.64 -3.59 -2.59
CA ASP A 164 4.81 -3.74 -3.44
C ASP A 164 5.68 -4.93 -3.03
N PHE A 165 6.09 -5.00 -1.77
CA PHE A 165 6.93 -6.08 -1.25
C PHE A 165 6.88 -6.15 0.29
N VAL A 166 7.24 -7.32 0.82
CA VAL A 166 7.68 -7.50 2.20
C VAL A 166 9.18 -7.31 2.25
N GLY A 167 9.65 -6.30 2.99
CA GLY A 167 11.08 -6.02 3.20
C GLY A 167 11.37 -5.81 4.69
N LEU A 168 12.27 -4.87 4.99
CA LEU A 168 12.59 -4.47 6.37
C LEU A 168 11.29 -4.20 7.18
N PRO A 169 10.97 -5.01 8.22
CA PRO A 169 9.67 -4.91 8.88
C PRO A 169 9.52 -3.62 9.70
N LEU A 170 8.37 -2.97 9.55
CA LEU A 170 8.03 -1.70 10.20
C LEU A 170 6.76 -1.84 11.05
N GLY A 171 6.69 -1.06 12.13
CA GLY A 171 5.45 -0.75 12.85
C GLY A 171 5.27 0.76 12.97
N ILE A 172 4.03 1.22 13.09
CA ILE A 172 3.71 2.64 13.30
C ILE A 172 2.76 2.84 14.47
N ALA A 173 2.91 3.96 15.18
CA ALA A 173 1.97 4.39 16.22
C ALA A 173 1.76 5.90 16.15
N LEU A 174 0.52 6.35 16.29
CA LEU A 174 0.17 7.77 16.30
C LEU A 174 -0.50 8.13 17.61
N THR A 175 0.13 9.03 18.35
CA THR A 175 -0.41 9.62 19.58
C THR A 175 -1.05 10.97 19.29
N SER A 176 -2.26 11.17 19.80
CA SER A 176 -3.00 12.43 19.79
C SER A 176 -3.73 12.63 21.13
N SER A 177 -4.49 13.72 21.30
CA SER A 177 -5.26 13.94 22.54
C SER A 177 -6.33 12.87 22.78
N ALA A 178 -6.79 12.19 21.72
CA ALA A 178 -7.75 11.10 21.79
C ALA A 178 -7.13 9.75 22.22
N GLY A 179 -5.79 9.68 22.35
CA GLY A 179 -5.06 8.46 22.70
C GLY A 179 -4.07 8.03 21.63
N THR A 180 -3.66 6.75 21.66
CA THR A 180 -2.68 6.20 20.72
C THR A 180 -3.30 5.12 19.84
N GLN A 181 -3.18 5.28 18.53
CA GLN A 181 -3.47 4.25 17.53
C GLN A 181 -2.16 3.55 17.16
N SER A 182 -2.21 2.25 16.87
CA SER A 182 -1.02 1.53 16.41
C SER A 182 -1.33 0.50 15.35
N VAL A 183 -0.37 0.34 14.44
CA VAL A 183 -0.29 -0.73 13.47
C VAL A 183 1.03 -1.43 13.73
N GLN A 184 0.94 -2.62 14.30
CA GLN A 184 2.12 -3.39 14.67
C GLN A 184 2.97 -3.77 13.46
N GLY A 185 2.33 -4.00 12.30
CA GLY A 185 3.00 -4.49 11.10
C GLY A 185 3.64 -5.87 11.29
N LEU A 186 4.46 -6.27 10.32
CA LEU A 186 5.10 -7.59 10.36
C LEU A 186 6.07 -7.70 11.56
N PRO A 187 6.07 -8.84 12.28
CA PRO A 187 7.07 -9.14 13.30
C PRO A 187 8.49 -9.20 12.74
N ALA A 188 9.48 -9.16 13.63
CA ALA A 188 10.87 -9.45 13.28
C ALA A 188 11.00 -10.84 12.60
N GLY A 189 11.93 -10.98 11.65
CA GLY A 189 12.15 -12.24 10.93
C GLY A 189 11.05 -12.62 9.94
N SER A 190 10.08 -11.73 9.67
CA SER A 190 8.97 -12.05 8.77
C SER A 190 9.40 -12.23 7.31
N VAL A 191 10.51 -11.62 6.88
CA VAL A 191 11.00 -11.81 5.49
C VAL A 191 11.38 -13.28 5.27
N ASP A 192 12.11 -13.88 6.21
CA ASP A 192 12.49 -15.30 6.17
C ASP A 192 11.25 -16.21 6.20
N ALA A 193 10.29 -15.93 7.09
CA ALA A 193 9.07 -16.73 7.23
C ALA A 193 8.20 -16.68 5.96
N VAL A 194 8.01 -15.49 5.38
CA VAL A 194 7.24 -15.31 4.14
C VAL A 194 7.96 -15.99 2.97
N ALA A 195 9.27 -15.81 2.84
CA ALA A 195 10.07 -16.46 1.81
C ALA A 195 10.02 -18.00 1.92
N SER A 196 10.13 -18.54 3.13
CA SER A 196 10.01 -19.98 3.37
C SER A 196 8.62 -20.52 3.00
N ALA A 197 7.55 -19.80 3.36
CA ALA A 197 6.19 -20.23 3.06
C ALA A 197 5.88 -20.20 1.55
N LEU A 198 6.36 -19.18 0.82
CA LEU A 198 6.22 -19.13 -0.63
C LEU A 198 7.13 -20.12 -1.35
N SER A 199 8.31 -20.44 -0.79
CA SER A 199 9.15 -21.54 -1.28
C SER A 199 8.40 -22.87 -1.18
N GLY A 200 7.77 -23.13 -0.03
CA GLY A 200 6.96 -24.34 0.18
C GLY A 200 5.67 -24.41 -0.65
N GLN A 201 5.14 -23.26 -1.09
CA GLN A 201 3.99 -23.20 -1.99
C GLN A 201 4.31 -23.74 -3.40
N GLY A 202 5.58 -23.67 -3.83
CA GLY A 202 6.04 -24.16 -5.13
C GLY A 202 5.55 -23.34 -6.34
N GLY A 203 5.69 -23.89 -7.54
CA GLY A 203 5.30 -23.22 -8.78
C GLY A 203 6.06 -21.90 -9.01
N ALA A 204 5.34 -20.82 -9.34
CA ALA A 204 5.93 -19.50 -9.57
C ALA A 204 6.18 -18.69 -8.27
N TRP A 205 5.61 -19.11 -7.13
CA TRP A 205 5.70 -18.38 -5.87
C TRP A 205 7.13 -18.16 -5.33
N PRO A 206 8.08 -19.11 -5.44
CA PRO A 206 9.47 -18.89 -5.04
C PRO A 206 10.17 -17.77 -5.83
N GLN A 207 9.71 -17.47 -7.05
CA GLN A 207 10.31 -16.43 -7.92
C GLN A 207 10.03 -15.00 -7.43
N LEU A 208 9.12 -14.85 -6.45
CA LEU A 208 8.85 -13.58 -5.77
C LEU A 208 9.94 -13.20 -4.77
N ILE A 209 10.81 -14.14 -4.39
CA ILE A 209 11.86 -13.92 -3.40
C ILE A 209 13.06 -13.26 -4.09
N GLN A 210 13.45 -12.08 -3.59
CA GLN A 210 14.70 -11.44 -3.95
C GLN A 210 15.72 -11.65 -2.84
N ASN A 211 16.79 -12.36 -3.14
CA ASN A 211 17.88 -12.56 -2.19
C ASN A 211 18.86 -11.38 -2.23
N GLY A 212 19.46 -11.11 -1.07
CA GLY A 212 20.53 -10.14 -0.91
C GLY A 212 21.89 -10.70 -1.34
N PRO A 213 22.94 -9.86 -1.26
CA PRO A 213 24.30 -10.27 -1.61
C PRO A 213 24.84 -11.44 -0.76
N ASP A 214 24.30 -11.64 0.45
CA ASP A 214 24.64 -12.73 1.36
C ASP A 214 23.87 -14.03 1.08
N GLY A 215 23.02 -14.04 0.05
CA GLY A 215 22.19 -15.18 -0.32
C GLY A 215 20.92 -15.35 0.52
N ARG A 216 20.67 -14.50 1.53
CA ARG A 216 19.45 -14.55 2.35
C ARG A 216 18.31 -13.76 1.69
N PRO A 217 17.04 -14.05 1.99
CA PRO A 217 15.91 -13.25 1.51
C PRO A 217 16.01 -11.79 1.93
N LEU A 218 16.23 -10.88 0.98
CA LEU A 218 16.27 -9.43 1.23
C LEU A 218 14.87 -8.82 1.23
N ARG A 219 14.01 -9.31 0.32
CA ARG A 219 12.60 -8.95 0.23
C ARG A 219 11.81 -10.01 -0.54
N VAL A 220 10.49 -9.97 -0.39
CA VAL A 220 9.54 -10.78 -1.13
C VAL A 220 8.58 -9.86 -1.86
N LEU A 221 8.60 -9.89 -3.20
CA LEU A 221 7.74 -9.05 -4.02
C LEU A 221 6.30 -9.56 -4.00
N SER A 222 5.33 -8.64 -4.10
CA SER A 222 3.96 -9.05 -4.39
C SER A 222 3.84 -9.59 -5.81
N ALA A 223 2.88 -10.48 -6.03
CA ALA A 223 2.74 -11.21 -7.28
C ALA A 223 2.53 -10.30 -8.51
N HIS A 224 1.95 -9.12 -8.34
CA HIS A 224 1.66 -8.22 -9.46
C HIS A 224 2.94 -7.70 -10.14
N HIS A 225 4.07 -7.59 -9.40
CA HIS A 225 5.36 -7.21 -9.96
C HIS A 225 6.02 -8.31 -10.81
N LYS A 226 5.47 -9.52 -10.77
CA LYS A 226 5.89 -10.69 -11.54
C LYS A 226 4.70 -11.36 -12.24
N ALA A 227 3.64 -10.61 -12.55
CA ALA A 227 2.38 -11.17 -13.06
C ALA A 227 2.54 -12.07 -14.30
N SER A 228 3.54 -11.79 -15.16
CA SER A 228 3.84 -12.63 -16.33
C SER A 228 4.25 -14.06 -15.97
N GLN A 229 4.85 -14.29 -14.80
CA GLN A 229 5.24 -15.62 -14.31
C GLN A 229 4.04 -16.45 -13.84
N PHE A 230 2.88 -15.83 -13.71
CA PHE A 230 1.65 -16.45 -13.24
C PHE A 230 0.57 -16.47 -14.33
N ALA A 231 0.91 -16.25 -15.61
CA ALA A 231 -0.07 -16.26 -16.70
C ALA A 231 -0.96 -17.52 -16.65
N GLY A 232 -2.27 -17.32 -16.59
CA GLY A 232 -3.26 -18.41 -16.51
C GLY A 232 -3.53 -18.97 -15.10
N TYR A 233 -2.84 -18.49 -14.06
CA TYR A 233 -2.87 -19.11 -12.74
C TYR A 233 -4.25 -19.10 -12.07
N LEU A 234 -5.07 -18.05 -12.25
CA LEU A 234 -6.46 -18.00 -11.72
C LEU A 234 -7.52 -18.29 -12.78
N ASP A 235 -7.15 -18.67 -14.02
CA ASP A 235 -8.13 -18.78 -15.11
C ASP A 235 -9.24 -19.77 -14.77
N GLY A 236 -8.90 -20.92 -14.18
CA GLY A 236 -9.88 -21.91 -13.71
C GLY A 236 -10.86 -21.36 -12.67
N TYR A 237 -10.38 -20.57 -11.71
CA TYR A 237 -11.23 -19.92 -10.70
C TYR A 237 -12.12 -18.84 -11.33
N ILE A 238 -11.55 -17.99 -12.18
CA ILE A 238 -12.25 -16.91 -12.88
C ILE A 238 -13.33 -17.48 -13.81
N ASP A 239 -13.04 -18.57 -14.53
CA ASP A 239 -14.02 -19.25 -15.38
C ASP A 239 -15.22 -19.76 -14.59
N GLN A 240 -14.99 -20.38 -13.43
CA GLN A 240 -16.06 -20.82 -12.54
C GLN A 240 -16.90 -19.65 -12.02
N VAL A 241 -16.26 -18.53 -11.66
CA VAL A 241 -16.95 -17.31 -11.23
C VAL A 241 -17.85 -16.77 -12.34
N TRP A 242 -17.31 -16.66 -13.56
CA TRP A 242 -18.08 -16.16 -14.71
C TRP A 242 -19.24 -17.09 -15.07
N GLN A 243 -19.03 -18.40 -14.98
CA GLN A 243 -20.08 -19.40 -15.21
C GLN A 243 -21.17 -19.34 -14.14
N LYS A 244 -20.81 -19.23 -12.86
CA LYS A 244 -21.78 -19.12 -11.76
C LYS A 244 -22.72 -17.93 -11.96
N TYR A 245 -22.15 -16.77 -12.28
CA TYR A 245 -22.93 -15.54 -12.43
C TYR A 245 -23.63 -15.40 -13.78
N SER A 246 -23.57 -16.39 -14.67
CA SER A 246 -24.41 -16.43 -15.87
C SER A 246 -25.87 -16.77 -15.56
N SER A 247 -26.12 -17.47 -14.44
CA SER A 247 -27.45 -17.86 -13.97
C SER A 247 -27.79 -17.33 -12.57
N GLN A 248 -26.79 -16.93 -11.78
CA GLN A 248 -26.96 -16.34 -10.46
C GLN A 248 -26.65 -14.83 -10.47
N THR A 249 -27.37 -14.07 -9.65
CA THR A 249 -27.09 -12.64 -9.45
C THR A 249 -25.90 -12.45 -8.48
N LEU A 250 -24.93 -11.62 -8.87
CA LEU A 250 -23.91 -11.03 -7.99
C LEU A 250 -24.42 -9.70 -7.46
N THR A 251 -24.32 -9.46 -6.17
CA THR A 251 -24.64 -8.17 -5.53
C THR A 251 -23.36 -7.54 -5.05
N VAL A 252 -23.10 -6.27 -5.39
CA VAL A 252 -21.95 -5.49 -4.94
C VAL A 252 -22.45 -4.29 -4.15
N ASP A 253 -22.18 -4.28 -2.85
CA ASP A 253 -22.38 -3.14 -1.97
C ASP A 253 -21.17 -2.20 -2.06
N PRO A 254 -21.35 -0.96 -2.56
CA PRO A 254 -20.28 0.03 -2.65
C PRO A 254 -19.89 0.65 -1.30
N GLN A 255 -20.62 0.36 -0.22
CA GLN A 255 -20.36 0.83 1.16
C GLN A 255 -20.20 2.35 1.28
N ASN A 256 -20.91 3.10 0.43
CA ASN A 256 -20.87 4.57 0.37
C ASN A 256 -22.28 5.18 0.39
N GLY A 257 -23.30 4.40 0.76
CA GLY A 257 -24.70 4.84 0.85
C GLY A 257 -25.47 4.87 -0.47
N THR A 258 -24.84 4.60 -1.62
CA THR A 258 -25.53 4.61 -2.94
C THR A 258 -26.41 3.39 -3.23
N GLY A 259 -26.45 2.42 -2.30
CA GLY A 259 -27.17 1.16 -2.46
C GLY A 259 -26.40 0.14 -3.31
N PRO A 260 -26.78 -1.15 -3.26
CA PRO A 260 -26.04 -2.20 -3.95
C PRO A 260 -26.30 -2.22 -5.47
N PHE A 261 -25.27 -2.56 -6.23
CA PHE A 261 -25.36 -2.89 -7.65
C PHE A 261 -25.58 -4.39 -7.83
N THR A 262 -26.43 -4.80 -8.76
CA THR A 262 -26.65 -6.22 -9.07
C THR A 262 -26.20 -6.53 -10.49
N GLY A 263 -25.50 -7.64 -10.69
CA GLY A 263 -24.92 -8.00 -11.96
C GLY A 263 -25.07 -9.47 -12.31
N ARG A 264 -25.05 -9.75 -13.62
CA ARG A 264 -25.03 -11.09 -14.21
C ARG A 264 -24.11 -11.12 -15.42
N VAL A 265 -23.57 -12.29 -15.70
CA VAL A 265 -22.76 -12.53 -16.89
C VAL A 265 -23.68 -12.83 -18.08
N THR A 266 -23.65 -11.95 -19.08
CA THR A 266 -24.38 -12.12 -20.35
C THR A 266 -23.37 -12.06 -21.49
N ASN A 267 -23.37 -13.06 -22.37
CA ASN A 267 -22.43 -13.17 -23.49
C ASN A 267 -20.94 -13.01 -23.07
N GLY A 268 -20.59 -13.57 -21.91
CA GLY A 268 -19.22 -13.52 -21.37
C GLY A 268 -18.82 -12.21 -20.67
N VAL A 269 -19.72 -11.23 -20.57
CA VAL A 269 -19.49 -9.93 -19.91
C VAL A 269 -20.35 -9.82 -18.67
N LEU A 270 -19.74 -9.47 -17.52
CA LEU A 270 -20.48 -9.16 -16.30
C LEU A 270 -21.10 -7.77 -16.43
N THR A 271 -22.42 -7.71 -16.52
CA THR A 271 -23.19 -6.47 -16.69
C THR A 271 -24.02 -6.20 -15.44
N PHE A 272 -23.86 -5.00 -14.88
CA PHE A 272 -24.63 -4.52 -13.75
C PHE A 272 -25.90 -3.80 -14.19
N ASN A 273 -26.89 -3.74 -13.30
CA ASN A 273 -28.19 -3.12 -13.50
C ASN A 273 -28.15 -1.60 -13.79
N ASN A 274 -27.01 -0.95 -13.51
CA ASN A 274 -26.74 0.45 -13.85
C ASN A 274 -26.03 0.62 -15.21
N GLY A 275 -25.81 -0.46 -15.96
CA GLY A 275 -25.14 -0.45 -17.26
C GLY A 275 -23.61 -0.58 -17.22
N GLU A 276 -22.99 -0.61 -16.04
CA GLU A 276 -21.54 -0.87 -15.93
C GLU A 276 -21.22 -2.31 -16.38
N THR A 277 -20.11 -2.46 -17.09
CA THR A 277 -19.68 -3.75 -17.64
C THR A 277 -18.23 -4.08 -17.30
N PHE A 278 -17.96 -5.36 -17.14
CA PHE A 278 -16.65 -5.91 -16.83
C PHE A 278 -16.41 -7.15 -17.69
N SER A 279 -15.40 -7.08 -18.57
CA SER A 279 -14.89 -8.27 -19.26
C SER A 279 -14.28 -9.24 -18.25
N LYS A 280 -14.13 -10.51 -18.66
CA LYS A 280 -13.39 -11.50 -17.87
C LYS A 280 -11.96 -11.01 -17.63
N PRO A 281 -11.50 -10.86 -16.36
CA PRO A 281 -10.15 -10.42 -16.06
C PRO A 281 -9.16 -11.53 -16.39
N SER A 282 -7.96 -11.12 -16.81
CA SER A 282 -6.80 -12.00 -16.76
C SER A 282 -6.29 -12.10 -15.33
N THR A 283 -5.38 -13.04 -15.11
CA THR A 283 -4.73 -13.13 -13.81
C THR A 283 -3.95 -11.84 -13.47
N ALA A 284 -3.29 -11.22 -14.46
CA ALA A 284 -2.56 -9.95 -14.31
C ALA A 284 -3.46 -8.81 -13.79
N ASP A 285 -4.70 -8.75 -14.27
CA ASP A 285 -5.69 -7.76 -13.83
C ASP A 285 -6.06 -7.94 -12.36
N VAL A 286 -6.20 -9.20 -11.91
CA VAL A 286 -6.52 -9.49 -10.50
C VAL A 286 -5.41 -9.03 -9.56
N TRP A 287 -4.13 -9.38 -9.81
CA TRP A 287 -3.08 -8.96 -8.87
C TRP A 287 -2.83 -7.45 -8.90
N SER A 288 -2.94 -6.81 -10.07
CA SER A 288 -2.65 -5.38 -10.23
C SER A 288 -3.77 -4.49 -9.69
N CYS A 289 -5.01 -4.98 -9.76
CA CYS A 289 -6.23 -4.22 -9.48
C CYS A 289 -6.41 -2.95 -10.35
N ASP A 290 -5.64 -2.80 -11.43
CA ASP A 290 -5.52 -1.52 -12.17
C ASP A 290 -5.38 -1.71 -13.69
N SER A 291 -5.55 -2.94 -14.18
CA SER A 291 -5.51 -3.25 -15.62
C SER A 291 -6.77 -3.96 -16.09
N GLY A 292 -6.92 -4.06 -17.41
CA GLY A 292 -8.05 -4.72 -18.04
C GLY A 292 -9.40 -4.18 -17.53
N PRO A 293 -10.32 -5.04 -17.03
CA PRO A 293 -11.62 -4.59 -16.53
C PRO A 293 -11.55 -3.75 -15.25
N PHE A 294 -10.38 -3.64 -14.60
CA PHE A 294 -10.19 -2.83 -13.39
C PHE A 294 -9.48 -1.50 -13.64
N ALA A 295 -9.07 -1.22 -14.89
CA ALA A 295 -8.51 0.08 -15.24
C ALA A 295 -9.57 1.20 -15.05
N ILE A 296 -9.18 2.26 -14.35
CA ILE A 296 -10.00 3.46 -14.15
C ILE A 296 -9.61 4.51 -15.20
N ALA A 297 -10.30 4.48 -16.34
CA ALA A 297 -10.13 5.46 -17.39
C ALA A 297 -10.54 6.88 -16.92
N ALA A 298 -10.00 7.90 -17.59
CA ALA A 298 -10.47 9.27 -17.41
C ALA A 298 -11.97 9.34 -17.73
N GLY A 299 -12.75 9.96 -16.85
CA GLY A 299 -14.21 10.02 -16.98
C GLY A 299 -14.96 8.77 -16.50
N ALA A 300 -14.30 7.77 -15.90
CA ALA A 300 -14.98 6.63 -15.29
C ALA A 300 -16.07 7.08 -14.30
N SER A 301 -17.23 6.43 -14.36
CA SER A 301 -18.38 6.75 -13.50
C SER A 301 -18.05 6.50 -12.03
N ASN A 302 -18.78 7.17 -11.13
CA ASN A 302 -18.64 6.93 -9.69
C ASN A 302 -19.05 5.49 -9.32
N ALA A 303 -20.03 4.92 -10.02
CA ALA A 303 -20.43 3.53 -9.81
C ALA A 303 -19.30 2.55 -10.17
N ARG A 304 -18.64 2.76 -11.31
CA ARG A 304 -17.47 1.95 -11.72
C ARG A 304 -16.37 1.99 -10.67
N LYS A 305 -16.01 3.20 -10.22
CA LYS A 305 -15.00 3.42 -9.16
C LYS A 305 -15.39 2.76 -7.84
N ALA A 306 -16.69 2.62 -7.56
CA ALA A 306 -17.17 1.97 -6.36
C ALA A 306 -17.22 0.44 -6.47
N ILE A 307 -17.51 -0.12 -7.65
CA ILE A 307 -17.61 -1.56 -7.92
C ILE A 307 -16.21 -2.21 -8.01
N ILE A 308 -15.26 -1.59 -8.71
CA ILE A 308 -13.92 -2.15 -8.98
C ILE A 308 -13.23 -2.67 -7.71
N PRO A 309 -13.13 -1.90 -6.60
CA PRO A 309 -12.46 -2.35 -5.39
C PRO A 309 -13.05 -3.67 -4.85
N ARG A 310 -14.38 -3.82 -4.88
CA ARG A 310 -15.07 -5.00 -4.35
C ARG A 310 -14.80 -6.24 -5.18
N LEU A 311 -14.89 -6.12 -6.51
CA LEU A 311 -14.59 -7.24 -7.41
C LEU A 311 -13.12 -7.65 -7.28
N ALA A 312 -12.21 -6.68 -7.30
CA ALA A 312 -10.77 -6.95 -7.22
C ALA A 312 -10.38 -7.60 -5.88
N ALA A 313 -10.93 -7.12 -4.76
CA ALA A 313 -10.70 -7.73 -3.45
C ALA A 313 -11.25 -9.16 -3.36
N ALA A 314 -12.48 -9.39 -3.83
CA ALA A 314 -13.11 -10.71 -3.81
C ALA A 314 -12.40 -11.73 -4.72
N LEU A 315 -11.81 -11.28 -5.83
CA LEU A 315 -10.98 -12.11 -6.71
C LEU A 315 -9.64 -12.45 -6.06
N ASN A 316 -8.94 -11.48 -5.46
CA ASN A 316 -7.68 -11.73 -4.74
C ASN A 316 -7.87 -12.70 -3.57
N ARG A 317 -8.97 -12.58 -2.84
CA ARG A 317 -9.33 -13.45 -1.70
C ARG A 317 -10.07 -14.72 -2.11
N THR A 318 -10.39 -14.87 -3.39
CA THR A 318 -11.10 -16.01 -3.97
C THR A 318 -12.43 -16.34 -3.28
N THR A 319 -13.26 -15.32 -3.03
CA THR A 319 -14.53 -15.47 -2.28
C THR A 319 -15.79 -15.45 -3.13
N LEU A 320 -15.74 -14.95 -4.37
CA LEU A 320 -16.89 -14.88 -5.29
C LEU A 320 -17.64 -16.21 -5.50
N LEU A 321 -16.94 -17.35 -5.48
CA LEU A 321 -17.62 -18.65 -5.56
C LEU A 321 -18.43 -19.00 -4.31
N ALA A 322 -17.98 -18.58 -3.13
CA ALA A 322 -18.65 -18.86 -1.86
C ALA A 322 -19.72 -17.82 -1.53
N ASN A 323 -19.49 -16.55 -1.86
CA ASN A 323 -20.33 -15.44 -1.44
C ASN A 323 -20.81 -14.58 -2.63
N PRO A 324 -22.11 -14.59 -2.96
CA PRO A 324 -22.68 -13.75 -4.02
C PRO A 324 -22.96 -12.30 -3.61
N ASN A 325 -22.66 -11.89 -2.37
CA ASN A 325 -22.90 -10.52 -1.89
C ASN A 325 -21.57 -9.91 -1.44
N GLN A 326 -21.02 -8.96 -2.20
CA GLN A 326 -19.67 -8.44 -2.00
C GLN A 326 -19.65 -6.99 -1.51
N PRO A 327 -18.92 -6.65 -0.44
CA PRO A 327 -18.25 -7.54 0.50
C PRO A 327 -19.18 -8.00 1.64
N THR A 328 -20.48 -7.71 1.58
CA THR A 328 -21.44 -7.98 2.65
C THR A 328 -21.51 -9.46 3.01
N GLY A 329 -21.29 -9.79 4.28
CA GLY A 329 -21.32 -11.18 4.77
C GLY A 329 -20.04 -11.97 4.47
N GLU A 330 -18.99 -11.32 3.95
CA GLU A 330 -17.67 -11.94 3.91
C GLU A 330 -17.21 -12.33 5.32
N ASN A 331 -16.50 -13.45 5.40
CA ASN A 331 -15.88 -13.93 6.63
C ASN A 331 -14.37 -14.03 6.38
N PRO A 332 -13.53 -13.27 7.10
CA PRO A 332 -12.07 -13.35 6.95
C PRO A 332 -11.49 -14.77 7.07
N ALA A 333 -12.13 -15.67 7.82
CA ALA A 333 -11.71 -17.07 7.90
C ALA A 333 -11.89 -17.85 6.58
N GLN A 334 -12.74 -17.37 5.67
CA GLN A 334 -13.00 -17.96 4.36
C GLN A 334 -12.12 -17.36 3.25
N PHE A 335 -11.30 -16.35 3.56
CA PHE A 335 -10.37 -15.79 2.58
C PHE A 335 -9.28 -16.79 2.23
N TYR A 336 -8.90 -16.81 0.95
CA TYR A 336 -7.78 -17.61 0.44
C TYR A 336 -7.92 -19.13 0.64
N GLN A 337 -9.15 -19.63 0.74
CA GLN A 337 -9.43 -21.07 0.88
C GLN A 337 -9.42 -21.83 -0.46
N ASN A 338 -9.48 -21.12 -1.60
CA ASN A 338 -9.30 -21.76 -2.88
C ASN A 338 -7.84 -22.20 -3.07
N ALA A 339 -7.62 -23.37 -3.67
CA ALA A 339 -6.29 -23.88 -3.98
C ALA A 339 -5.48 -22.94 -4.88
N GLN A 340 -6.14 -22.25 -5.82
CA GLN A 340 -5.55 -21.19 -6.63
C GLN A 340 -6.03 -19.84 -6.11
N THR A 341 -5.22 -19.18 -5.30
CA THR A 341 -5.53 -17.87 -4.71
C THR A 341 -4.28 -16.98 -4.64
N ASN A 342 -4.41 -15.73 -4.18
CA ASN A 342 -3.26 -14.86 -3.92
C ASN A 342 -2.49 -15.35 -2.68
N HIS A 343 -1.60 -16.32 -2.86
CA HIS A 343 -0.83 -16.90 -1.76
C HIS A 343 0.19 -15.94 -1.13
N TYR A 344 0.67 -14.93 -1.88
CA TYR A 344 1.44 -13.83 -1.29
C TYR A 344 0.60 -13.14 -0.21
N ALA A 345 -0.61 -12.67 -0.54
CA ALA A 345 -1.49 -12.02 0.42
C ALA A 345 -1.87 -12.95 1.59
N ARG A 346 -2.21 -14.21 1.30
CA ARG A 346 -2.51 -15.23 2.33
C ARG A 346 -1.38 -15.36 3.36
N VAL A 347 -0.14 -15.45 2.90
CA VAL A 347 1.05 -15.65 3.75
C VAL A 347 1.42 -14.37 4.50
N VAL A 348 1.30 -13.20 3.86
CA VAL A 348 1.54 -11.92 4.55
C VAL A 348 0.54 -11.73 5.69
N HIS A 349 -0.75 -11.94 5.42
CA HIS A 349 -1.80 -11.81 6.44
C HIS A 349 -1.64 -12.76 7.61
N SER A 350 -1.23 -14.02 7.37
CA SER A 350 -1.02 -14.99 8.46
C SER A 350 0.11 -14.60 9.44
N ARG A 351 0.94 -13.63 9.07
CA ARG A 351 2.03 -13.10 9.90
C ARG A 351 1.70 -11.75 10.53
N LEU A 352 0.66 -11.07 10.05
CA LEU A 352 0.26 -9.77 10.56
C LEU A 352 -0.56 -9.92 11.85
N PRO A 353 -0.20 -9.22 12.94
CA PRO A 353 -1.01 -9.18 14.14
C PRO A 353 -2.44 -8.69 13.82
N GLY A 354 -3.43 -9.54 14.10
CA GLY A 354 -4.83 -9.25 13.80
C GLY A 354 -5.18 -9.21 12.30
N ASN A 355 -4.32 -9.74 11.42
CA ASN A 355 -4.47 -9.72 9.96
C ASN A 355 -4.66 -8.29 9.39
N ARG A 356 -3.99 -7.30 9.99
CA ARG A 356 -4.09 -5.87 9.61
C ARG A 356 -2.90 -5.42 8.75
N GLY A 357 -3.16 -4.98 7.52
CA GLY A 357 -2.16 -4.47 6.58
C GLY A 357 -2.56 -4.68 5.12
N TYR A 358 -2.06 -3.84 4.22
CA TYR A 358 -2.31 -3.98 2.79
C TYR A 358 -1.36 -5.00 2.16
N ALA A 359 -1.85 -6.13 1.65
CA ALA A 359 -1.07 -7.05 0.83
C ALA A 359 -1.38 -6.95 -0.67
N PHE A 360 -2.43 -6.21 -1.05
CA PHE A 360 -2.79 -5.84 -2.42
C PHE A 360 -3.59 -4.51 -2.42
N PRO A 361 -3.77 -3.81 -3.56
CA PRO A 361 -4.24 -2.41 -3.58
C PRO A 361 -5.61 -2.13 -2.94
N TYR A 362 -6.50 -3.12 -2.89
CA TYR A 362 -7.88 -2.99 -2.37
C TYR A 362 -8.14 -3.85 -1.13
N ASP A 363 -7.11 -4.10 -0.33
CA ASP A 363 -7.22 -4.91 0.88
C ASP A 363 -8.02 -4.22 2.01
N ASP A 364 -8.28 -2.92 1.86
CA ASP A 364 -9.18 -2.13 2.70
C ASP A 364 -10.66 -2.48 2.53
N VAL A 365 -11.05 -3.12 1.42
CA VAL A 365 -12.42 -3.61 1.27
C VAL A 365 -12.66 -4.69 2.32
N THR A 366 -13.61 -4.47 3.22
CA THR A 366 -13.89 -5.36 4.35
C THR A 366 -15.39 -5.39 4.63
N PRO A 367 -15.95 -6.54 5.09
CA PRO A 367 -17.32 -6.61 5.61
C PRO A 367 -17.52 -5.86 6.94
N GLY A 368 -16.43 -5.51 7.63
CA GLY A 368 -16.44 -5.02 9.01
C GLY A 368 -15.53 -3.81 9.22
N PRO A 369 -14.84 -3.69 10.38
CA PRO A 369 -13.96 -2.56 10.65
C PRO A 369 -12.76 -2.55 9.70
N ASP A 370 -12.14 -1.38 9.54
CA ASP A 370 -10.98 -1.18 8.67
C ASP A 370 -9.77 -2.02 9.13
N PHE A 371 -9.23 -2.82 8.21
CA PHE A 371 -8.01 -3.60 8.38
C PHE A 371 -6.80 -2.98 7.68
N SER A 372 -6.97 -1.80 7.06
CA SER A 372 -5.88 -1.03 6.52
C SER A 372 -4.85 -0.79 7.62
N GLY A 373 -3.57 -1.02 7.30
CA GLY A 373 -2.46 -0.82 8.22
C GLY A 373 -2.17 0.66 8.42
N SER A 374 -3.20 1.45 8.80
CA SER A 374 -3.16 2.91 8.89
C SER A 374 -3.48 3.44 10.29
N VAL A 375 -3.06 4.68 10.53
CA VAL A 375 -3.37 5.49 11.70
C VAL A 375 -3.67 6.92 11.25
N PHE A 376 -4.58 7.62 11.92
CA PHE A 376 -4.90 9.00 11.58
C PHE A 376 -5.38 9.82 12.76
N ALA A 377 -5.10 11.13 12.76
CA ALA A 377 -5.60 12.07 13.76
C ALA A 377 -5.68 13.49 13.20
N GLY A 378 -6.68 14.25 13.64
CA GLY A 378 -6.80 15.68 13.37
C GLY A 378 -5.90 16.57 14.24
N ASP A 379 -5.36 16.01 15.31
CA ASP A 379 -4.52 16.68 16.30
C ASP A 379 -3.21 15.89 16.59
N PRO A 380 -2.45 15.48 15.56
CA PRO A 380 -1.31 14.59 15.72
C PRO A 380 -0.22 15.22 16.60
N GLN A 381 0.24 14.48 17.61
CA GLN A 381 1.35 14.90 18.46
C GLN A 381 2.64 14.19 18.05
N VAL A 382 2.62 12.86 18.05
CA VAL A 382 3.79 12.03 17.76
C VAL A 382 3.41 10.88 16.83
N LEU A 383 4.08 10.77 15.69
CA LEU A 383 4.12 9.55 14.88
C LEU A 383 5.40 8.79 15.21
N THR A 384 5.29 7.56 15.66
CA THR A 384 6.43 6.66 15.87
C THR A 384 6.53 5.67 14.72
N VAL A 385 7.72 5.49 14.17
CA VAL A 385 8.08 4.44 13.21
C VAL A 385 9.13 3.54 13.85
N THR A 386 8.77 2.27 14.06
CA THR A 386 9.65 1.26 14.64
C THR A 386 10.20 0.36 13.57
N VAL A 387 11.53 0.30 13.45
CA VAL A 387 12.26 -0.59 12.55
C VAL A 387 12.60 -1.89 13.29
N ARG A 388 12.27 -3.05 12.71
CA ARG A 388 12.51 -4.37 13.32
C ARG A 388 13.51 -5.19 12.51
N ALA A 389 14.01 -6.28 13.08
CA ALA A 389 14.97 -7.15 12.41
C ALA A 389 14.34 -7.82 11.18
N THR A 390 15.05 -7.77 10.04
CA THR A 390 14.65 -8.47 8.80
C THR A 390 14.62 -9.97 8.97
N HIS A 391 15.59 -10.50 9.72
CA HIS A 391 15.84 -11.91 9.95
C HIS A 391 15.59 -12.29 11.41
N ALA A 392 15.28 -13.57 11.63
CA ALA A 392 15.07 -14.14 12.96
C ALA A 392 16.38 -14.31 13.76
#